data_AF-A0A7I9WAS3-F1
#
_entry.id   AF-A0A7I9WAS3-F1
#
_cell.length_a   1.000
_cell.length_b   1.000
_cell.length_c   1.000
_cell.angle_alpha   90.00
_cell.angle_beta   90.00
_cell.angle_gamma   90.00
#
_symmetry.space_group_name_H-M   'P 1'
#
loop_
_entity.id
_entity.type
_entity.pdbx_description
1 polymer ?
#
loop_
_entity_poly.entity_id
_entity_poly.type
_entity_poly.pdbx_seq_one_letter_code
_entity_poly.pdbx_strand_id
1 'polypeptide(L)'
;MVGGIALMRERSDGLLSRLWVLPVHRAAGPVSRLAADAVRILVTTAIILCAGIILGFRFRQGILPSLAWLFVPIAFGVAFTAVVVTLALYAANTIVIEGTEVIWGLLMFFSVGFVPLEQYPRWLQPVVEHQPVSYSIETMRGLSVGGPVLAPMVAMMLWSAALVALCALPMAVGYRRASMRE
;
A
#
# COMPACT_ATOMS: atom_id res chain seq x y z
N MET A 1 6.35 -1.84 -5.76
CA MET A 1 6.78 -2.38 -7.08
C MET A 1 8.30 -2.48 -7.19
N VAL A 2 9.05 -1.37 -7.14
CA VAL A 2 10.53 -1.38 -7.13
C VAL A 2 11.10 -2.37 -6.10
N GLY A 3 10.56 -2.37 -4.87
CA GLY A 3 10.98 -3.32 -3.83
C GLY A 3 10.67 -4.80 -4.13
N GLY A 4 9.63 -5.09 -4.92
CA GLY A 4 9.29 -6.45 -5.34
C GLY A 4 10.24 -6.98 -6.43
N ILE A 5 10.57 -6.15 -7.41
CA ILE A 5 11.57 -6.48 -8.45
C ILE A 5 12.96 -6.64 -7.81
N ALA A 6 13.34 -5.74 -6.89
CA ALA A 6 14.58 -5.87 -6.13
C ALA A 6 14.62 -7.18 -5.33
N LEU A 7 13.51 -7.56 -4.67
CA LEU A 7 13.41 -8.84 -3.97
C LEU A 7 13.61 -10.02 -4.93
N MET A 8 13.00 -10.01 -6.12
CA MET A 8 13.20 -11.07 -7.13
C MET A 8 14.68 -11.18 -7.54
N ARG A 9 15.36 -10.05 -7.72
CA ARG A 9 16.80 -10.02 -8.04
C ARG A 9 17.66 -10.53 -6.87
N GLU A 10 17.37 -10.13 -5.65
CA GLU A 10 18.07 -10.64 -4.46
C GLU A 10 17.88 -12.14 -4.27
N ARG A 11 16.74 -12.70 -4.73
CA ARG A 11 16.53 -14.15 -4.80
C ARG A 11 17.45 -14.81 -5.82
N SER A 12 17.48 -14.28 -7.05
CA SER A 12 18.30 -14.84 -8.13
C SER A 12 19.79 -14.76 -7.83
N ASP A 13 20.21 -13.72 -7.10
CA ASP A 13 21.60 -13.50 -6.72
C ASP A 13 22.02 -14.34 -5.49
N GLY A 14 21.09 -15.13 -4.90
CA GLY A 14 21.35 -15.98 -3.73
C GLY A 14 21.58 -15.20 -2.43
N LEU A 15 21.25 -13.90 -2.40
CA LEU A 15 21.45 -13.06 -1.21
C LEU A 15 20.54 -13.52 -0.05
N LEU A 16 19.30 -13.91 -0.38
CA LEU A 16 18.34 -14.41 0.61
C LEU A 16 18.78 -15.69 1.31
N SER A 17 19.48 -16.60 0.64
CA SER A 17 19.96 -17.85 1.24
C SER A 17 21.15 -17.58 2.15
N ARG A 18 22.07 -16.70 1.76
CA ARG A 18 23.20 -16.27 2.61
C ARG A 18 22.74 -15.61 3.91
N LEU A 19 21.74 -14.72 3.84
CA LEU A 19 21.17 -14.09 5.04
C LEU A 19 20.44 -15.08 5.95
N TRP A 20 19.95 -16.19 5.41
CA TRP A 20 19.19 -17.19 6.17
C TRP A 20 20.06 -18.06 7.09
N VAL A 21 21.36 -18.19 6.77
CA VAL A 21 22.33 -18.95 7.58
C VAL A 21 22.82 -18.14 8.78
N LEU A 22 22.66 -16.81 8.76
CA LEU A 22 23.01 -15.95 9.89
C LEU A 22 21.96 -16.07 11.02
N PRO A 23 22.33 -15.81 12.29
CA PRO A 23 21.42 -15.84 13.43
C PRO A 23 20.49 -14.60 13.46
N VAL A 24 19.76 -14.38 12.37
CA VAL A 24 18.81 -13.28 12.19
C VAL A 24 17.39 -13.83 12.35
N HIS A 25 16.52 -13.06 13.01
CA HIS A 25 15.12 -13.44 13.19
C HIS A 25 14.43 -13.59 11.81
N ARG A 26 13.73 -14.70 11.59
CA ARG A 26 13.14 -15.06 10.28
C ARG A 26 12.14 -14.05 9.73
N ALA A 27 11.52 -13.26 10.61
CA ALA A 27 10.61 -12.18 10.21
C ALA A 27 11.33 -10.89 9.78
N ALA A 28 12.64 -10.74 10.05
CA ALA A 28 13.37 -9.49 9.78
C ALA A 28 13.39 -9.12 8.29
N GLY A 29 13.48 -10.13 7.41
CA GLY A 29 13.43 -9.95 5.96
C GLY A 29 12.16 -9.27 5.46
N PRO A 30 10.97 -9.89 5.60
CA PRO A 30 9.72 -9.27 5.16
C PRO A 30 9.38 -7.99 5.95
N VAL A 31 9.63 -7.95 7.26
CA VAL A 31 9.31 -6.77 8.09
C VAL A 31 10.16 -5.56 7.73
N SER A 32 11.47 -5.73 7.45
CA SER A 32 12.33 -4.62 7.05
C SER A 32 11.88 -3.98 5.74
N ARG A 33 11.37 -4.76 4.78
CA ARG A 33 10.82 -4.23 3.52
C ARG A 33 9.54 -3.45 3.73
N LEU A 34 8.62 -3.96 4.54
CA LEU A 34 7.39 -3.25 4.89
C LEU A 34 7.71 -1.95 5.63
N ALA A 35 8.67 -1.97 6.56
CA ALA A 35 9.11 -0.79 7.30
C ALA A 35 9.79 0.24 6.38
N ALA A 36 10.70 -0.20 5.50
CA ALA A 36 11.36 0.68 4.54
C ALA A 36 10.35 1.37 3.61
N ASP A 37 9.35 0.62 3.15
CA ASP A 37 8.29 1.17 2.31
C ASP A 37 7.36 2.13 3.09
N ALA A 38 7.02 1.81 4.34
CA ALA A 38 6.28 2.71 5.23
C ALA A 38 7.00 4.05 5.41
N VAL A 39 8.32 4.03 5.65
CA VAL A 39 9.14 5.25 5.76
C VAL A 39 9.16 6.01 4.44
N ARG A 40 9.32 5.31 3.31
CA ARG A 40 9.28 5.95 1.98
C ARG A 40 7.94 6.64 1.74
N ILE A 41 6.84 5.97 2.02
CA ILE A 41 5.49 6.53 1.88
C ILE A 41 5.32 7.74 2.78
N LEU A 42 5.75 7.67 4.04
CA LEU A 42 5.72 8.78 4.98
C LEU A 42 6.47 10.00 4.43
N VAL A 43 7.70 9.81 3.97
CA VAL A 43 8.55 10.89 3.42
C VAL A 43 7.93 11.47 2.15
N THR A 44 7.50 10.64 1.21
CA THR A 44 6.83 11.11 -0.03
C THR A 44 5.55 11.87 0.29
N THR A 45 4.74 11.36 1.22
CA THR A 45 3.50 12.02 1.65
C THR A 45 3.80 13.37 2.30
N ALA A 46 4.81 13.45 3.17
CA ALA A 46 5.21 14.69 3.80
C ALA A 46 5.68 15.73 2.77
N ILE A 47 6.47 15.31 1.77
CA ILE A 47 6.92 16.19 0.67
C ILE A 47 5.72 16.74 -0.11
N ILE A 48 4.79 15.87 -0.52
CA ILE A 48 3.59 16.26 -1.26
C ILE A 48 2.72 17.19 -0.41
N LEU A 49 2.57 16.91 0.88
CA LEU A 49 1.81 17.73 1.80
C LEU A 49 2.43 19.13 1.96
N CYS A 50 3.75 19.20 2.13
CA CYS A 50 4.48 20.48 2.18
C CYS A 50 4.25 21.30 0.90
N ALA A 51 4.34 20.66 -0.28
CA ALA A 51 4.03 21.32 -1.55
C ALA A 51 2.58 21.82 -1.61
N GLY A 52 1.62 21.01 -1.17
CA GLY A 52 0.21 21.41 -1.07
C GLY A 52 0.00 22.62 -0.16
N ILE A 53 0.64 22.64 1.01
CA ILE A 53 0.57 23.76 1.95
C ILE A 53 1.16 25.05 1.34
N ILE A 54 2.27 24.93 0.60
CA ILE A 54 2.88 26.07 -0.14
C ILE A 54 1.90 26.61 -1.20
N LEU A 55 1.18 25.72 -1.89
CA LEU A 55 0.16 26.08 -2.88
C LEU A 55 -1.14 26.62 -2.24
N GLY A 56 -1.23 26.68 -0.90
CA GLY A 56 -2.36 27.26 -0.18
C GLY A 56 -3.34 26.26 0.43
N PHE A 57 -3.04 24.95 0.40
CA PHE A 57 -3.83 23.96 1.12
C PHE A 57 -3.76 24.20 2.63
N ARG A 58 -4.91 24.19 3.30
CA ARG A 58 -5.02 24.36 4.75
C ARG A 58 -5.95 23.32 5.34
N PHE A 59 -5.49 22.63 6.38
CA PHE A 59 -6.33 21.76 7.20
C PHE A 59 -7.35 22.60 7.98
N ARG A 60 -8.62 22.21 7.90
CA ARG A 60 -9.72 22.90 8.62
C ARG A 60 -10.13 22.19 9.92
N GLN A 61 -9.70 20.93 10.10
CA GLN A 61 -10.14 20.07 11.20
C GLN A 61 -9.18 20.07 12.42
N GLY A 62 -8.09 20.84 12.38
CA GLY A 62 -7.11 20.95 13.48
C GLY A 62 -5.94 19.97 13.38
N ILE A 63 -5.07 19.98 14.40
CA ILE A 63 -3.77 19.27 14.39
C ILE A 63 -3.94 17.75 14.46
N LEU A 64 -4.85 17.25 15.31
CA LEU A 64 -5.02 15.81 15.51
C LEU A 64 -5.52 15.09 14.24
N PRO A 65 -6.54 15.60 13.51
CA PRO A 65 -6.93 15.05 12.21
C PRO A 65 -5.83 15.16 11.14
N SER A 66 -5.01 16.22 11.20
CA SER A 66 -3.86 16.38 10.29
C SER A 66 -2.80 15.31 10.51
N LEU A 67 -2.55 14.92 11.76
CA LEU A 67 -1.66 13.79 12.07
C LEU A 67 -2.26 12.47 11.58
N ALA A 68 -3.54 12.22 11.87
CA ALA A 68 -4.23 11.02 11.38
C ALA A 68 -4.18 10.90 9.85
N TRP A 69 -4.31 12.02 9.14
CA TRP A 69 -4.22 12.11 7.68
C TRP A 69 -2.89 11.56 7.15
N LEU A 70 -1.78 11.82 7.85
CA LEU A 70 -0.45 11.35 7.47
C LEU A 70 -0.29 9.82 7.56
N PHE A 71 -1.05 9.18 8.45
CA PHE A 71 -1.01 7.73 8.64
C PHE A 71 -1.88 6.95 7.64
N VAL A 72 -2.88 7.60 7.02
CA VAL A 72 -3.78 6.93 6.07
C VAL A 72 -3.01 6.34 4.86
N PRO A 73 -2.15 7.10 4.15
CA PRO A 73 -1.37 6.54 3.05
C PRO A 73 -0.41 5.43 3.49
N ILE A 74 0.12 5.52 4.71
CA ILE A 74 1.07 4.54 5.24
C ILE A 74 0.36 3.20 5.47
N ALA A 75 -0.77 3.20 6.18
CA ALA A 75 -1.52 1.98 6.45
C ALA A 75 -1.99 1.30 5.15
N PHE A 76 -2.48 2.09 4.19
CA PHE A 76 -2.88 1.58 2.89
C PHE A 76 -1.71 1.05 2.06
N GLY A 77 -0.63 1.83 1.96
CA GLY A 77 0.54 1.49 1.16
C GLY A 77 1.29 0.28 1.70
N VAL A 78 1.37 0.09 3.03
CA VAL A 78 1.93 -1.11 3.64
C VAL A 78 1.12 -2.35 3.27
N ALA A 79 -0.22 -2.27 3.28
CA ALA A 79 -1.06 -3.38 2.85
C ALA A 79 -0.84 -3.74 1.37
N PHE A 80 -0.69 -2.72 0.51
CA PHE A 80 -0.37 -2.94 -0.89
C PHE A 80 1.02 -3.55 -1.08
N THR A 81 2.02 -3.06 -0.35
CA THR A 81 3.37 -3.63 -0.39
C THR A 81 3.40 -5.08 0.08
N ALA A 82 2.54 -5.45 1.03
CA ALA A 82 2.40 -6.85 1.43
C ALA A 82 1.93 -7.75 0.27
N VAL A 83 0.98 -7.27 -0.54
CA VAL A 83 0.52 -7.97 -1.75
C VAL A 83 1.65 -8.11 -2.76
N VAL A 84 2.35 -7.01 -3.07
CA VAL A 84 3.46 -7.01 -4.05
C VAL A 84 4.62 -7.91 -3.61
N VAL A 85 5.01 -7.86 -2.34
CA VAL A 85 6.08 -8.72 -1.80
C VAL A 85 5.66 -10.18 -1.87
N THR A 86 4.40 -10.49 -1.55
CA THR A 86 3.88 -11.86 -1.66
C THR A 86 3.93 -12.33 -3.11
N LEU A 87 3.43 -11.55 -4.06
CA LEU A 87 3.52 -11.86 -5.49
C LEU A 87 4.96 -12.08 -5.93
N ALA A 88 5.90 -11.21 -5.54
CA ALA A 88 7.32 -11.34 -5.88
C ALA A 88 7.96 -12.64 -5.36
N LEU A 89 7.47 -13.18 -4.23
CA LEU A 89 7.95 -14.45 -3.66
C LEU A 89 7.44 -15.69 -4.43
N TYR A 90 6.39 -15.57 -5.24
CA TYR A 90 5.86 -16.69 -6.04
C TYR A 90 6.01 -16.49 -7.54
N ALA A 91 6.20 -15.25 -8.00
CA ALA A 91 6.40 -14.93 -9.40
C ALA A 91 7.71 -15.53 -9.93
N ALA A 92 7.63 -16.12 -11.12
CA ALA A 92 8.80 -16.57 -11.86
C ALA A 92 9.52 -15.41 -12.57
N ASN A 93 8.76 -14.45 -13.10
CA ASN A 93 9.26 -13.31 -13.88
C ASN A 93 8.63 -11.99 -13.40
N THR A 94 9.29 -10.86 -13.70
CA THR A 94 8.84 -9.51 -13.30
C THR A 94 7.52 -9.10 -13.95
N ILE A 95 7.16 -9.70 -15.10
CA ILE A 95 5.91 -9.43 -15.84
C ILE A 95 4.67 -9.52 -14.94
N VAL A 96 4.64 -10.44 -13.98
CA VAL A 96 3.51 -10.57 -13.04
C VAL A 96 3.39 -9.36 -12.11
N ILE A 97 4.54 -8.83 -11.66
CA ILE A 97 4.60 -7.65 -10.81
C ILE A 97 4.21 -6.41 -11.63
N GLU A 98 4.73 -6.28 -12.85
CA GLU A 98 4.42 -5.19 -13.77
C GLU A 98 2.94 -5.19 -14.16
N GLY A 99 2.34 -6.35 -14.42
CA GLY A 99 0.90 -6.46 -14.70
C GLY A 99 0.02 -5.99 -13.53
N THR A 100 0.52 -6.09 -12.29
CA THR A 100 -0.19 -5.56 -11.11
C THR A 100 -0.25 -4.02 -11.12
N GLU A 101 0.72 -3.35 -11.76
CA GLU A 101 0.73 -1.89 -11.93
C GLU A 101 -0.46 -1.42 -12.76
N VAL A 102 -0.80 -2.14 -13.83
CA VAL A 102 -1.92 -1.81 -14.71
C VAL A 102 -3.25 -1.86 -13.93
N ILE A 103 -3.45 -2.91 -13.15
CA ILE A 103 -4.65 -3.08 -12.32
C ILE A 103 -4.75 -1.94 -11.29
N TRP A 104 -3.62 -1.59 -10.67
CA TRP A 104 -3.59 -0.51 -9.69
C TRP A 104 -3.82 0.87 -10.30
N GLY A 105 -3.23 1.12 -11.47
CA GLY A 105 -3.45 2.35 -12.24
C GLY A 105 -4.93 2.51 -12.60
N LEU A 106 -5.60 1.42 -12.98
CA LEU A 106 -7.04 1.41 -13.23
C LEU A 106 -7.83 1.75 -11.96
N LEU A 107 -7.55 1.12 -10.82
CA LEU A 107 -8.22 1.43 -9.54
C LEU A 107 -8.04 2.90 -9.15
N MET A 108 -6.83 3.43 -9.33
CA MET A 108 -6.54 4.84 -9.04
C MET A 108 -7.30 5.79 -9.97
N PHE A 109 -7.32 5.50 -11.27
CA PHE A 109 -8.03 6.32 -12.27
C PHE A 109 -9.54 6.28 -12.05
N PHE A 110 -10.09 5.09 -11.81
CA PHE A 110 -11.50 4.87 -11.50
C PHE A 110 -11.80 5.08 -10.01
N SER A 111 -11.35 6.19 -9.42
CA SER A 111 -11.61 6.51 -8.01
C SER A 111 -12.38 7.82 -7.85
N VAL A 112 -13.01 8.01 -6.68
CA VAL A 112 -13.70 9.24 -6.28
C VAL A 112 -12.75 10.45 -6.09
N GLY A 113 -11.44 10.25 -6.22
CA GLY A 113 -10.44 11.31 -6.21
C GLY A 113 -10.24 11.99 -7.56
N PHE A 114 -10.46 11.26 -8.66
CA PHE A 114 -10.26 11.78 -10.02
C PHE A 114 -11.55 12.35 -10.61
N VAL A 115 -12.67 11.63 -10.45
CA VAL A 115 -13.98 12.02 -11.00
C VAL A 115 -15.06 11.83 -9.92
N PRO A 116 -16.01 12.77 -9.77
CA PRO A 116 -17.14 12.59 -8.86
C PRO A 116 -17.96 11.33 -9.18
N LEU A 117 -18.42 10.63 -8.14
CA LEU A 117 -19.08 9.32 -8.26
C LEU A 117 -20.28 9.34 -9.22
N GLU A 118 -21.06 10.42 -9.19
CA GLU A 118 -22.28 10.63 -10.00
C GLU A 118 -22.03 10.65 -11.51
N GLN A 119 -20.80 10.96 -11.94
CA GLN A 119 -20.44 11.01 -13.36
C GLN A 119 -20.09 9.63 -13.94
N TYR A 120 -19.91 8.61 -13.09
CA TYR A 120 -19.71 7.25 -13.55
C TYR A 120 -21.04 6.60 -13.97
N PRO A 121 -21.02 5.67 -14.95
CA PRO A 121 -22.18 4.85 -15.27
C PRO A 121 -22.71 4.11 -14.03
N ARG A 122 -24.04 3.99 -13.89
CA ARG A 122 -24.69 3.38 -12.71
C ARG A 122 -24.18 1.97 -12.37
N TRP A 123 -23.77 1.20 -13.37
CA TRP A 123 -23.22 -0.15 -13.18
C TRP A 123 -21.80 -0.14 -12.59
N LEU A 124 -21.05 0.94 -12.78
CA LEU A 124 -19.66 1.08 -12.34
C LEU A 124 -19.53 1.80 -11.00
N GLN A 125 -20.51 2.65 -10.65
CA GLN A 125 -20.60 3.35 -9.37
C GLN A 125 -20.33 2.46 -8.15
N PRO A 126 -20.96 1.28 -7.95
CA PRO A 126 -20.72 0.46 -6.76
C PRO A 126 -19.28 -0.07 -6.68
N VAL A 127 -18.64 -0.35 -7.81
CA VAL A 127 -17.23 -0.79 -7.85
C VAL A 127 -16.31 0.37 -7.46
N VAL A 128 -16.60 1.57 -7.98
CA VAL A 128 -15.81 2.77 -7.70
C VAL A 128 -15.93 3.17 -6.23
N GLU A 129 -17.11 3.05 -5.64
CA GLU A 129 -17.41 3.43 -4.26
C GLU A 129 -16.79 2.47 -3.23
N HIS A 130 -16.93 1.15 -3.45
CA HIS A 130 -16.53 0.13 -2.45
C HIS A 130 -15.06 -0.34 -2.54
N GLN A 131 -14.25 0.28 -3.39
CA GLN A 131 -12.83 -0.07 -3.49
C GLN A 131 -11.98 0.61 -2.41
N PRO A 132 -10.84 0.03 -2.01
CA PRO A 132 -10.02 0.56 -0.91
C PRO A 132 -9.34 1.91 -1.21
N VAL A 133 -9.07 2.21 -2.49
CA VAL A 133 -8.52 3.50 -2.92
C VAL A 133 -9.51 4.63 -2.61
N SER A 134 -10.79 4.44 -2.94
CA SER A 134 -11.84 5.43 -2.70
C SER A 134 -12.05 5.68 -1.22
N TYR A 135 -12.09 4.64 -0.39
CA TYR A 135 -12.19 4.80 1.06
C TYR A 135 -11.01 5.58 1.67
N SER A 136 -9.80 5.37 1.13
CA SER A 136 -8.61 6.11 1.56
C SER A 136 -8.74 7.60 1.20
N ILE A 137 -9.19 7.91 -0.01
CA ILE A 137 -9.41 9.28 -0.49
C ILE A 137 -10.49 9.99 0.33
N GLU A 138 -11.63 9.33 0.60
CA GLU A 138 -12.73 9.88 1.40
C GLU A 138 -12.30 10.16 2.83
N THR A 139 -11.57 9.22 3.45
CA THR A 139 -11.01 9.40 4.80
C THR A 139 -10.08 10.62 4.83
N MET A 140 -9.15 10.71 3.89
CA MET A 140 -8.20 11.83 3.78
C MET A 140 -8.93 13.15 3.52
N ARG A 141 -9.98 13.15 2.70
CA ARG A 141 -10.82 14.32 2.43
C ARG A 141 -11.56 14.78 3.70
N GLY A 142 -12.20 13.86 4.42
CA GLY A 142 -12.89 14.13 5.67
C GLY A 142 -11.97 14.71 6.75
N LEU A 143 -10.76 14.14 6.90
CA LEU A 143 -9.73 14.64 7.82
C LEU A 143 -9.17 16.02 7.43
N SER A 144 -9.27 16.40 6.14
CA SER A 144 -8.71 17.65 5.62
C SER A 144 -9.68 18.82 5.70
N VAL A 145 -10.82 18.68 5.02
CA VAL A 145 -11.78 19.77 4.77
C VAL A 145 -13.09 19.57 5.54
N GLY A 146 -13.28 18.41 6.17
CA GLY A 146 -14.50 18.01 6.86
C GLY A 146 -15.31 16.98 6.08
N GLY A 147 -16.15 16.24 6.79
CA GLY A 147 -16.98 15.16 6.25
C GLY A 147 -16.97 13.91 7.14
N PRO A 148 -17.66 12.84 6.72
CA PRO A 148 -17.62 11.57 7.43
C PRO A 148 -16.22 10.95 7.37
N VAL A 149 -15.63 10.68 8.53
CA VAL A 149 -14.29 10.05 8.64
C VAL A 149 -14.39 8.60 9.12
N LEU A 150 -15.26 8.32 10.09
CA LEU A 150 -15.27 7.03 10.78
C LEU A 150 -15.63 5.86 9.87
N ALA A 151 -16.70 5.97 9.09
CA ALA A 151 -17.12 4.93 8.15
C ALA A 151 -16.06 4.61 7.07
N PRO A 152 -15.55 5.60 6.30
CA PRO A 152 -14.53 5.30 5.28
C PRO A 152 -13.21 4.85 5.92
N MET A 153 -12.84 5.36 7.10
CA MET A 153 -11.61 4.93 7.80
C MET A 153 -11.70 3.47 8.23
N VAL A 154 -12.83 3.05 8.79
CA VAL A 154 -13.06 1.65 9.19
C VAL A 154 -13.04 0.74 7.96
N ALA A 155 -13.73 1.12 6.87
CA ALA A 155 -13.72 0.35 5.64
C ALA A 155 -12.32 0.21 5.04
N MET A 156 -11.54 1.30 5.01
CA MET A 156 -10.15 1.33 4.57
C MET A 156 -9.25 0.44 5.45
N MET A 157 -9.43 0.47 6.77
CA MET A 157 -8.69 -0.38 7.70
C MET A 157 -9.06 -1.85 7.55
N LEU A 158 -10.35 -2.17 7.36
CA LEU A 158 -10.80 -3.54 7.10
C LEU A 158 -10.22 -4.09 5.80
N TRP A 159 -10.22 -3.30 4.73
CA TRP A 159 -9.57 -3.68 3.47
C TRP A 159 -8.06 -3.90 3.64
N SER A 160 -7.37 -2.97 4.30
CA SER A 160 -5.93 -3.05 4.52
C SER A 160 -5.57 -4.26 5.39
N ALA A 161 -6.33 -4.49 6.46
CA ALA A 161 -6.16 -5.64 7.34
C ALA A 161 -6.46 -6.96 6.62
N ALA A 162 -7.52 -7.02 5.81
CA ALA A 162 -7.84 -8.20 5.01
C ALA A 162 -6.73 -8.55 4.02
N LEU A 163 -6.18 -7.55 3.31
CA LEU A 163 -5.07 -7.74 2.39
C LEU A 163 -3.81 -8.23 3.11
N VAL A 164 -3.45 -7.62 4.24
CA VAL A 164 -2.30 -8.04 5.06
C VAL A 164 -2.51 -9.46 5.60
N ALA A 165 -3.68 -9.77 6.14
CA ALA A 165 -3.99 -11.08 6.69
C ALA A 165 -3.95 -12.17 5.62
N LEU A 166 -4.51 -11.90 4.43
CA LEU A 166 -4.47 -12.81 3.29
C LEU A 166 -3.03 -13.06 2.82
N CYS A 167 -2.17 -12.03 2.89
CA CYS A 167 -0.78 -12.11 2.46
C CYS A 167 0.19 -12.64 3.53
N ALA A 168 -0.15 -12.55 4.82
CA ALA A 168 0.78 -12.85 5.90
C ALA A 168 1.31 -14.31 5.87
N LEU A 169 0.40 -15.28 5.72
CA LEU A 169 0.75 -16.70 5.61
C LEU A 169 1.56 -17.02 4.34
N PRO A 170 1.08 -16.69 3.12
CA PRO A 170 1.83 -16.99 1.91
C PRO A 170 3.16 -16.23 1.86
N MET A 171 3.26 -15.02 2.40
CA MET A 171 4.51 -14.29 2.52
C MET A 171 5.51 -15.03 3.42
N ALA A 172 5.09 -15.46 4.61
CA ALA A 172 5.97 -16.19 5.52
C ALA A 172 6.47 -17.52 4.92
N VAL A 173 5.56 -18.26 4.27
CA VAL A 173 5.91 -19.54 3.61
C VAL A 173 6.78 -19.31 2.37
N GLY A 174 6.46 -18.30 1.56
CA GLY A 174 7.17 -17.96 0.33
C GLY A 174 8.58 -17.47 0.62
N TYR A 175 8.75 -16.66 1.65
CA TYR A 175 10.06 -16.17 2.09
C TYR A 175 10.93 -17.33 2.62
N ARG A 176 10.34 -18.25 3.39
CA ARG A 176 11.05 -19.46 3.84
C ARG A 176 11.51 -20.34 2.67
N ARG A 177 10.63 -20.56 1.68
CA ARG A 177 10.96 -21.35 0.47
C ARG A 177 12.03 -20.67 -0.38
N ALA A 178 11.94 -19.35 -0.53
CA ALA A 178 12.91 -18.54 -1.25
C ALA A 178 14.32 -18.65 -0.66
N SER A 179 14.42 -18.64 0.66
CA SER A 179 15.69 -18.68 1.38
C SER A 179 16.31 -20.09 1.48
N MET A 180 15.54 -21.15 1.26
CA MET A 180 16.01 -22.55 1.30
C MET A 180 16.35 -23.14 -0.07
N ARG A 181 16.13 -22.39 -1.16
CA ARG A 181 16.55 -22.84 -2.50
C ARG A 181 18.01 -22.43 -2.72
N GLU A 182 18.84 -23.44 -3.02
CA GLU A 182 20.24 -23.30 -3.45
C GLU A 182 20.35 -22.72 -4.86
#